data_AF-A0A1R1I3P3-F1
#
_entry.id   AF-A0A1R1I3P3-F1
#
_cell.length_a   1.000
_cell.length_b   1.000
_cell.length_c   1.000
_cell.angle_alpha   90.00
_cell.angle_beta   90.00
_cell.angle_gamma   90.00
#
_symmetry.space_group_name_H-M   'P 1'
#
loop_
_entity.id
_entity.type
_entity.pdbx_description
1 polymer ?
#
loop_
_entity_poly.entity_id
_entity_poly.type
_entity_poly.pdbx_seq_one_letter_code
_entity_poly.pdbx_strand_id
1 'polypeptide(L)'
;MQETVITDESGAIEITVEGLEVVSLRISASWRDRFNPRELAETISALIRRALPPLEAAAPSTLPEVHLPLSSIPSYLAEMRAGRAAMRRYLARLRAGEVDRRREEVLGTPHDRVEVFLTAGRFHGLQINPEWAAKASLQALADEILEVLPKPLVQPAAEDADIADAHSHYAAARRYLVEK
;
A
#
# COMPACT_ATOMS: atom_id res chain seq x y z
N MET A 1 21.70 3.33 -2.04
CA MET A 1 20.28 3.10 -2.37
C MET A 1 20.19 2.99 -3.88
N GLN A 2 19.35 2.10 -4.42
CA GLN A 2 19.23 1.93 -5.87
C GLN A 2 18.24 2.97 -6.41
N GLU A 3 18.73 3.84 -7.27
CA GLU A 3 17.93 4.79 -8.03
C GLU A 3 17.36 4.08 -9.26
N THR A 4 16.05 4.13 -9.45
CA THR A 4 15.38 3.55 -10.60
C THR A 4 14.72 4.66 -11.41
N VAL A 5 15.22 4.87 -12.63
CA VAL A 5 14.63 5.81 -13.59
C VAL A 5 13.68 5.04 -14.51
N ILE A 6 12.46 5.53 -14.63
CA ILE A 6 11.36 4.87 -15.32
C ILE A 6 10.73 5.86 -16.29
N THR A 7 10.73 5.53 -17.57
CA THR A 7 10.16 6.37 -18.63
C THR A 7 8.94 5.71 -19.27
N ASP A 8 8.02 6.54 -19.77
CA ASP A 8 6.97 6.08 -20.67
C ASP A 8 7.53 5.75 -22.06
N GLU A 9 6.75 5.01 -22.86
CA GLU A 9 7.16 4.59 -24.21
C GLU A 9 7.40 5.78 -25.16
N SER A 10 6.77 6.91 -24.89
CA SER A 10 6.88 8.10 -25.73
C SER A 10 8.03 9.04 -25.31
N GLY A 11 8.64 8.79 -24.14
CA GLY A 11 9.68 9.64 -23.54
C GLY A 11 9.17 11.00 -23.05
N ALA A 12 7.85 11.16 -22.90
CA ALA A 12 7.23 12.39 -22.43
C ALA A 12 7.15 12.48 -20.90
N ILE A 13 7.30 11.36 -20.18
CA ILE A 13 7.21 11.27 -18.74
C ILE A 13 8.39 10.45 -18.23
N GLU A 14 9.15 11.02 -17.30
CA GLU A 14 10.27 10.38 -16.62
C GLU A 14 10.03 10.48 -15.11
N ILE A 15 10.12 9.34 -14.42
CA ILE A 15 9.95 9.22 -12.97
C ILE A 15 11.21 8.59 -12.38
N THR A 16 11.79 9.26 -11.39
CA THR A 16 12.88 8.72 -10.60
C THR A 16 12.36 8.26 -9.25
N VAL A 17 12.59 6.99 -8.93
CA VAL A 17 12.23 6.38 -7.65
C VAL A 17 13.50 5.98 -6.91
N GLU A 18 13.62 6.41 -5.65
CA GLU A 18 14.69 6.00 -4.75
C GLU A 18 14.09 5.17 -3.60
N GLY A 19 14.42 3.88 -3.55
CA GLY A 19 13.81 2.95 -2.59
C GLY A 19 12.31 2.77 -2.84
N LEU A 20 11.47 3.45 -2.05
CA LEU A 20 10.01 3.45 -2.18
C LEU A 20 9.44 4.88 -2.24
N GLU A 21 10.25 5.86 -2.66
CA GLU A 21 9.83 7.26 -2.75
C GLU A 21 10.05 7.78 -4.16
N VAL A 22 9.06 8.51 -4.70
CA VAL A 22 9.25 9.27 -5.94
C VAL A 22 10.02 10.55 -5.60
N VAL A 23 11.26 10.66 -6.09
CA VAL A 23 12.15 11.81 -5.84
C VAL A 23 12.15 12.80 -6.99
N SER A 24 11.77 12.38 -8.20
CA SER A 24 11.64 13.27 -9.34
C SER A 24 10.53 12.82 -10.29
N LEU A 25 9.81 13.80 -10.84
CA LEU A 25 8.83 13.64 -11.91
C LEU A 25 9.11 14.73 -12.94
N ARG A 26 9.42 14.32 -14.17
CA ARG A 26 9.60 15.22 -15.32
C ARG A 26 8.53 14.95 -16.35
N ILE A 27 7.88 16.02 -16.79
CA ILE A 27 6.83 15.99 -17.81
C ILE A 27 7.30 16.89 -18.96
N SER A 28 7.38 16.31 -20.16
CA SER A 28 7.74 17.03 -21.39
C SER A 28 6.72 18.13 -21.71
N ALA A 29 7.16 19.24 -22.27
CA ALA A 29 6.27 20.33 -22.69
C ALA A 29 5.24 19.90 -23.75
N SER A 30 5.55 18.86 -24.54
CA SER A 30 4.66 18.30 -25.57
C SER A 30 3.68 17.26 -25.03
N TRP A 31 3.54 17.09 -23.70
CA TRP A 31 2.62 16.09 -23.14
C TRP A 31 1.18 16.31 -23.58
N ARG A 32 0.75 17.58 -23.77
CA ARG A 32 -0.62 17.92 -24.20
C ARG A 32 -0.93 17.50 -25.63
N ASP A 33 0.10 17.31 -26.47
CA ASP A 33 -0.07 16.83 -27.83
C ASP A 33 -0.36 15.32 -27.86
N ARG A 34 -0.12 14.63 -26.74
CA ARG A 34 -0.11 13.17 -26.63
C ARG A 34 -1.09 12.61 -25.62
N PHE A 35 -1.37 13.36 -24.56
CA PHE A 35 -2.20 12.93 -23.45
C PHE A 35 -3.21 14.01 -23.08
N ASN A 36 -4.43 13.58 -22.77
CA ASN A 36 -5.32 14.38 -21.93
C ASN A 36 -4.92 14.23 -20.44
N PRO A 37 -5.44 15.08 -19.52
CA PRO A 37 -5.06 15.02 -18.10
C PRO A 37 -5.32 13.67 -17.41
N ARG A 38 -6.34 12.93 -17.86
CA ARG A 38 -6.66 11.60 -17.35
C ARG A 38 -5.63 10.56 -17.81
N GLU A 39 -5.30 10.57 -19.11
CA GLU A 39 -4.28 9.68 -19.67
C GLU A 39 -2.90 9.97 -19.06
N LEU A 40 -2.59 11.24 -18.78
CA LEU A 40 -1.39 11.62 -18.04
C LEU A 40 -1.38 10.97 -16.66
N ALA A 41 -2.47 11.09 -15.90
CA ALA A 41 -2.61 10.51 -14.57
C ALA A 41 -2.50 8.97 -14.58
N GLU A 42 -3.16 8.31 -15.54
CA GLU A 42 -3.12 6.86 -15.73
C GLU A 42 -1.70 6.39 -16.10
N THR A 43 -0.99 7.13 -16.95
CA THR A 43 0.38 6.80 -17.36
C THR A 43 1.35 6.94 -16.19
N ILE A 44 1.29 8.06 -15.44
CA ILE A 44 2.11 8.25 -14.23
C ILE A 44 1.81 7.14 -13.22
N SER A 45 0.54 6.82 -13.00
CA SER A 45 0.13 5.73 -12.10
C SER A 45 0.71 4.38 -12.52
N ALA A 46 0.70 4.06 -13.82
CA ALA A 46 1.27 2.83 -14.34
C ALA A 46 2.79 2.77 -14.14
N LEU A 47 3.51 3.86 -14.39
CA LEU A 47 4.95 3.95 -14.20
C LEU A 47 5.35 3.78 -12.73
N ILE A 48 4.65 4.45 -11.81
CA ILE A 48 4.87 4.30 -10.37
C ILE A 48 4.60 2.85 -9.95
N ARG A 49 3.47 2.25 -10.35
CA ARG A 49 3.16 0.85 -10.00
C ARG A 49 4.21 -0.15 -10.51
N ARG A 50 4.82 0.12 -11.67
CA ARG A 50 5.91 -0.70 -12.23
C ARG A 50 7.19 -0.62 -11.39
N ALA A 51 7.41 0.50 -10.69
CA ALA A 51 8.54 0.70 -9.77
C ALA A 51 8.39 -0.09 -8.45
N LEU A 52 7.15 -0.36 -8.04
CA LEU A 52 6.88 -0.93 -6.73
C LEU A 52 7.17 -2.43 -6.70
N PRO A 53 7.69 -2.96 -5.58
CA PRO A 53 7.91 -4.40 -5.43
C PRO A 53 6.58 -5.15 -5.59
N PRO A 54 6.56 -6.35 -6.20
CA PRO A 54 5.34 -7.14 -6.32
C PRO A 54 4.75 -7.39 -4.93
N LEU A 55 3.43 -7.50 -4.85
CA LEU A 55 2.78 -7.95 -3.63
C LEU A 55 3.29 -9.36 -3.35
N GLU A 56 4.10 -9.55 -2.31
CA GLU A 56 4.54 -10.89 -1.93
C GLU A 56 3.29 -11.71 -1.59
N ALA A 57 2.93 -12.62 -2.48
CA ALA A 57 2.00 -13.68 -2.12
C ALA A 57 2.68 -14.44 -0.99
N ALA A 58 2.06 -14.45 0.19
CA ALA A 58 2.61 -15.11 1.37
C ALA A 58 3.12 -16.48 0.96
N ALA A 59 4.44 -16.66 0.97
CA ALA A 59 5.06 -17.92 0.62
C ALA A 59 4.44 -18.99 1.53
N PRO A 60 4.09 -20.18 0.99
CA PRO A 60 3.60 -21.26 1.83
C PRO A 60 4.67 -21.54 2.89
N SER A 61 4.41 -21.17 4.16
CA SER A 61 5.37 -21.41 5.21
C SER A 61 5.44 -22.92 5.41
N THR A 62 6.59 -23.52 5.12
CA THR A 62 6.90 -24.86 5.61
C THR A 62 6.96 -24.75 7.14
N LEU A 63 5.92 -25.26 7.81
CA LEU A 63 5.85 -25.23 9.27
C LEU A 63 6.96 -26.16 9.81
N PRO A 64 7.84 -25.68 10.71
CA PRO A 64 8.82 -26.54 11.35
C PRO A 64 8.10 -27.64 12.13
N GLU A 65 8.72 -28.82 12.21
CA GLU A 65 8.18 -29.91 13.02
C GLU A 65 8.36 -29.57 14.49
N VAL A 66 7.28 -29.11 15.12
CA VAL A 66 7.25 -28.65 16.50
C VAL A 66 6.47 -29.61 17.38
N HIS A 67 6.87 -29.72 18.65
CA HIS A 67 6.12 -30.46 19.65
C HIS A 67 5.61 -29.53 20.76
N LEU A 68 4.45 -29.88 21.33
CA LEU A 68 3.83 -29.16 22.44
C LEU A 68 3.98 -30.00 23.71
N PRO A 69 4.77 -29.56 24.70
CA PRO A 69 4.85 -30.24 25.99
C PRO A 69 3.48 -30.35 26.66
N LEU A 70 3.18 -31.51 27.27
CA LEU A 70 1.87 -31.74 27.91
C LEU A 70 1.55 -30.69 28.99
N SER A 71 2.57 -30.22 29.72
CA SER A 71 2.45 -29.16 30.73
C SER A 71 2.04 -27.80 30.15
N SER A 72 2.31 -27.54 28.87
CA SER A 72 2.03 -26.28 28.20
C SER A 72 0.70 -26.28 27.43
N ILE A 73 0.02 -27.43 27.34
CA ILE A 73 -1.26 -27.58 26.62
C ILE A 73 -2.33 -26.59 27.13
N PRO A 74 -2.58 -26.45 28.46
CA PRO A 74 -3.64 -25.57 28.94
C PRO A 74 -3.41 -24.10 28.52
N SER A 75 -2.18 -23.61 28.65
CA SER A 75 -1.79 -22.25 28.30
C SER A 75 -1.83 -22.02 26.79
N TYR A 76 -1.32 -22.96 25.99
CA TYR A 76 -1.41 -22.92 24.53
C TYR A 76 -2.87 -22.84 24.06
N LEU A 77 -3.76 -23.69 24.61
CA LEU A 77 -5.17 -23.69 24.25
C LEU A 77 -5.91 -22.43 24.72
N ALA A 78 -5.46 -21.78 25.79
CA ALA A 78 -6.01 -20.51 26.25
C ALA A 78 -5.68 -19.39 25.24
N GLU A 79 -4.41 -19.26 24.86
CA GLU A 79 -3.98 -18.29 23.83
C GLU A 79 -4.68 -18.52 22.49
N MET A 80 -4.74 -19.78 22.03
CA MET A 80 -5.44 -20.14 20.79
C MET A 80 -6.95 -19.88 20.84
N ARG A 81 -7.57 -19.91 22.03
CA ARG A 81 -8.98 -19.53 22.20
C ARG A 81 -9.16 -18.02 22.16
N ALA A 82 -8.28 -17.27 22.81
CA ALA A 82 -8.29 -15.81 22.81
C ALA A 82 -8.06 -15.25 21.40
N GLY A 83 -7.04 -15.73 20.70
CA GLY A 83 -6.76 -15.34 19.31
C GLY A 83 -7.92 -15.65 18.35
N ARG A 84 -8.58 -16.82 18.51
CA ARG A 84 -9.79 -17.16 17.73
C ARG A 84 -11.00 -16.29 18.10
N ALA A 85 -11.12 -15.83 19.35
CA ALA A 85 -12.18 -14.92 19.75
C ALA A 85 -11.98 -13.54 19.10
N ALA A 86 -10.75 -13.01 19.14
CA ALA A 86 -10.37 -11.76 18.47
C ALA A 86 -10.60 -11.83 16.96
N MET A 87 -10.13 -12.89 16.31
CA MET A 87 -10.35 -13.09 14.87
C MET A 87 -11.84 -13.22 14.51
N ARG A 88 -12.67 -13.80 15.38
CA ARG A 88 -14.12 -13.85 15.16
C ARG A 88 -14.78 -12.48 15.24
N ARG A 89 -14.37 -11.62 16.19
CA ARG A 89 -14.84 -10.23 16.27
C ARG A 89 -14.46 -9.47 15.01
N TYR A 90 -13.19 -9.61 14.60
CA TYR A 90 -12.69 -9.04 13.36
C TYR A 90 -13.54 -9.44 12.13
N LEU A 91 -13.76 -10.74 11.93
CA LEU A 91 -14.53 -11.25 10.79
C LEU A 91 -16.01 -10.83 10.84
N ALA A 92 -16.59 -10.69 12.04
CA ALA A 92 -17.95 -10.17 12.19
C ALA A 92 -18.04 -8.71 11.77
N ARG A 93 -17.10 -7.86 12.22
CA ARG A 93 -17.00 -6.45 11.83
C ARG A 93 -16.74 -6.27 10.33
N LEU A 94 -15.88 -7.12 9.75
CA LEU A 94 -15.64 -7.16 8.31
C LEU A 94 -16.93 -7.49 7.52
N ARG A 95 -17.71 -8.48 7.97
CA ARG A 95 -19.00 -8.83 7.33
C ARG A 95 -20.05 -7.75 7.50
N ALA A 96 -20.01 -7.01 8.62
CA ALA A 96 -20.88 -5.87 8.87
C ALA A 96 -20.46 -4.62 8.08
N GLY A 97 -19.30 -4.64 7.40
CA GLY A 97 -18.77 -3.49 6.66
C GLY A 97 -18.13 -2.42 7.54
N GLU A 98 -17.96 -2.68 8.85
CA GLU A 98 -17.29 -1.75 9.77
C GLU A 98 -15.78 -1.68 9.54
N VAL A 99 -15.21 -2.75 8.98
CA VAL A 99 -13.83 -2.79 8.51
C VAL A 99 -13.84 -3.03 7.02
N ASP A 100 -13.19 -2.14 6.27
CA ASP A 100 -13.00 -2.32 4.85
C ASP A 100 -11.50 -2.33 4.53
N ARG A 101 -10.93 -3.54 4.43
CA ARG A 101 -9.52 -3.77 4.08
C ARG A 101 -9.17 -3.30 2.67
N ARG A 102 -10.18 -3.08 1.82
CA ARG A 102 -10.02 -2.63 0.44
C ARG A 102 -10.43 -1.18 0.27
N ARG A 103 -10.77 -0.49 1.37
CA ARG A 103 -11.16 0.91 1.31
C ARG A 103 -9.99 1.67 0.71
N GLU A 104 -10.30 2.33 -0.40
CA GLU A 104 -9.37 3.21 -1.04
C GLU A 104 -9.22 4.45 -0.15
N GLU A 105 -8.02 4.66 0.36
CA GLU A 105 -7.67 5.89 1.06
C GLU A 105 -7.30 6.92 0.01
N VAL A 106 -7.93 8.10 0.10
CA VAL A 106 -7.69 9.21 -0.85
C VAL A 106 -6.86 10.27 -0.15
N LEU A 107 -5.67 10.53 -0.68
CA LEU A 107 -4.86 11.69 -0.32
C LEU A 107 -5.08 12.75 -1.38
N GLY A 108 -5.48 13.96 -1.00
CA GLY A 108 -5.78 15.04 -1.94
C GLY A 108 -4.98 16.30 -1.64
N THR A 109 -4.71 17.10 -2.66
CA THR A 109 -4.20 18.47 -2.50
C THR A 109 -5.33 19.44 -2.16
N PRO A 110 -5.04 20.63 -1.59
CA PRO A 110 -6.03 21.68 -1.44
C PRO A 110 -6.71 22.02 -2.77
N HIS A 111 -8.04 22.15 -2.76
CA HIS A 111 -8.87 22.41 -3.94
C HIS A 111 -8.93 21.26 -4.96
N ASP A 112 -8.69 20.02 -4.53
CA ASP A 112 -8.91 18.80 -5.33
C ASP A 112 -8.18 18.84 -6.68
N ARG A 113 -6.92 19.31 -6.70
CA ARG A 113 -6.12 19.43 -7.94
C ARG A 113 -5.55 18.08 -8.35
N VAL A 114 -5.05 17.34 -7.37
CA VAL A 114 -4.51 15.99 -7.52
C VAL A 114 -5.02 15.14 -6.36
N GLU A 115 -5.48 13.94 -6.69
CA GLU A 115 -5.88 12.91 -5.74
C GLU A 115 -5.01 11.68 -5.95
N VAL A 116 -4.57 11.05 -4.87
CA VAL A 116 -3.82 9.80 -4.85
C VAL A 116 -4.62 8.77 -4.09
N PHE A 117 -4.75 7.61 -4.71
CA PHE A 117 -5.47 6.48 -4.19
C PHE A 117 -4.49 5.46 -3.62
N LEU A 118 -4.74 5.05 -2.38
CA LEU A 118 -4.02 3.98 -1.70
C LEU A 118 -4.96 2.82 -1.41
N THR A 119 -4.50 1.61 -1.63
CA THR A 119 -5.21 0.38 -1.24
C THR A 119 -4.35 -0.39 -0.26
N ALA A 120 -4.82 -0.58 0.97
CA ALA A 120 -4.09 -1.28 2.03
C ALA A 120 -2.67 -0.71 2.24
N GLY A 121 -2.55 0.62 2.31
CA GLY A 121 -1.26 1.31 2.51
C GLY A 121 -0.34 1.35 1.29
N ARG A 122 -0.77 0.85 0.12
CA ARG A 122 0.03 0.83 -1.10
C ARG A 122 -0.55 1.76 -2.17
N PHE A 123 0.31 2.52 -2.85
CA PHE A 123 -0.08 3.32 -4.02
C PHE A 123 -0.83 2.48 -5.06
N HIS A 124 -2.05 2.89 -5.38
CA HIS A 124 -2.92 2.29 -6.38
C HIS A 124 -2.96 3.13 -7.66
N GLY A 125 -3.12 4.45 -7.53
CA GLY A 125 -3.20 5.34 -8.67
C GLY A 125 -3.33 6.80 -8.25
N LEU A 126 -3.43 7.68 -9.23
CA LEU A 126 -3.70 9.09 -9.02
C LEU A 126 -4.70 9.61 -10.06
N GLN A 127 -5.37 10.70 -9.71
CA GLN A 127 -6.25 11.45 -10.58
C GLN A 127 -5.85 12.93 -10.55
N ILE A 128 -5.96 13.58 -11.70
CA ILE A 128 -5.65 15.00 -11.85
C ILE A 128 -6.93 15.71 -12.29
N ASN A 129 -7.26 16.85 -11.66
CA ASN A 129 -8.36 17.69 -12.06
C ASN A 129 -8.11 18.27 -13.46
N PRO A 130 -8.95 17.95 -14.46
CA PRO A 130 -8.70 18.32 -15.85
C PRO A 130 -8.78 19.83 -16.08
N GLU A 131 -9.67 20.55 -15.38
CA GLU A 131 -9.84 21.99 -15.54
C GLU A 131 -8.63 22.77 -15.03
N TRP A 132 -8.03 22.29 -13.94
CA TRP A 132 -6.81 22.82 -13.38
C TRP A 132 -5.59 22.48 -14.25
N ALA A 133 -5.43 21.21 -14.65
CA ALA A 133 -4.29 20.75 -15.46
C ALA A 133 -4.21 21.43 -16.83
N ALA A 134 -5.35 21.82 -17.40
CA ALA A 134 -5.41 22.59 -18.63
C ALA A 134 -4.69 23.95 -18.52
N LYS A 135 -4.65 24.54 -17.33
CA LYS A 135 -4.09 25.88 -17.06
C LYS A 135 -2.76 25.84 -16.30
N ALA A 136 -2.47 24.73 -15.62
CA ALA A 136 -1.28 24.57 -14.81
C ALA A 136 0.01 24.57 -15.66
N SER A 137 1.08 25.13 -15.09
CA SER A 137 2.43 24.97 -15.65
C SER A 137 2.93 23.54 -15.41
N LEU A 138 3.94 23.10 -16.19
CA LEU A 138 4.55 21.78 -16.01
C LEU A 138 5.14 21.61 -14.61
N GLN A 139 5.77 22.69 -14.12
CA GLN A 139 6.35 22.73 -12.79
C GLN A 139 5.27 22.55 -11.71
N ALA A 140 4.16 23.30 -11.81
CA ALA A 140 3.05 23.17 -10.86
C ALA A 140 2.43 21.77 -10.88
N LEU A 141 2.31 21.14 -12.05
CA LEU A 141 1.85 19.75 -12.16
C LEU A 141 2.79 18.78 -11.44
N ALA A 142 4.09 18.88 -11.70
CA ALA A 142 5.08 18.00 -11.10
C ALA A 142 5.15 18.18 -9.57
N ASP A 143 5.17 19.43 -9.11
CA ASP A 143 5.28 19.75 -7.68
C ASP A 143 4.05 19.25 -6.90
N GLU A 144 2.84 19.51 -7.39
CA GLU A 144 1.61 19.06 -6.73
C GLU A 144 1.50 17.53 -6.67
N ILE A 145 1.89 16.83 -7.74
CA ILE A 145 1.93 15.37 -7.74
C ILE A 145 2.97 14.86 -6.72
N LEU A 146 4.17 15.42 -6.69
CA LEU A 146 5.23 15.01 -5.75
C LEU A 146 4.91 15.36 -4.29
N GLU A 147 4.10 16.40 -4.07
CA GLU A 147 3.65 16.82 -2.74
C GLU A 147 2.61 15.85 -2.17
N VAL A 148 1.64 15.42 -2.97
CA VAL A 148 0.54 14.54 -2.51
C VAL A 148 0.94 13.07 -2.43
N LEU A 149 1.99 12.65 -3.15
CA LEU A 149 2.44 11.27 -3.11
C LEU A 149 2.92 10.87 -1.70
N PRO A 150 2.49 9.71 -1.19
CA PRO A 150 2.92 9.24 0.11
C PRO A 150 4.41 8.91 0.13
N LYS A 151 5.07 9.24 1.23
CA LYS A 151 6.49 8.98 1.48
C LYS A 151 6.60 8.13 2.75
N PRO A 152 6.77 6.80 2.64
CA PRO A 152 6.97 5.98 1.44
C PRO A 152 5.68 5.62 0.66
N LEU A 153 5.83 5.17 -0.60
CA LEU A 153 4.75 4.71 -1.49
C LEU A 153 4.07 3.40 -1.06
N VAL A 154 4.74 2.65 -0.19
CA VAL A 154 4.19 1.46 0.48
C VAL A 154 4.36 1.68 1.96
N GLN A 155 3.23 1.83 2.64
CA GLN A 155 3.12 1.91 4.08
C GLN A 155 2.52 0.60 4.59
N PRO A 156 2.91 0.14 5.79
CA PRO A 156 2.19 -0.94 6.44
C PRO A 156 0.73 -0.51 6.61
N ALA A 157 -0.21 -1.30 6.09
CA ALA A 157 -1.62 -1.05 6.29
C ALA A 157 -1.89 -0.91 7.80
N ALA A 158 -2.70 0.08 8.20
CA ALA A 158 -3.10 0.21 9.59
C ALA A 158 -3.75 -1.10 10.04
N GLU A 159 -3.07 -1.80 10.96
CA GLU A 159 -3.55 -3.09 11.44
C GLU A 159 -4.76 -2.86 12.35
N ASP A 160 -5.90 -3.47 12.01
CA ASP A 160 -7.09 -3.39 12.86
C ASP A 160 -6.77 -4.01 14.23
N ALA A 161 -7.22 -3.36 15.31
CA ALA A 161 -6.91 -3.76 16.67
C ALA A 161 -7.27 -5.23 16.97
N ASP A 162 -8.35 -5.77 16.38
CA ASP A 162 -8.72 -7.18 16.56
C ASP A 162 -7.79 -8.13 15.80
N ILE A 163 -7.21 -7.70 14.66
CA ILE A 163 -6.17 -8.47 13.94
C ILE A 163 -4.89 -8.47 14.76
N ALA A 164 -4.45 -7.30 15.24
CA ALA A 164 -3.25 -7.17 16.05
C ALA A 164 -3.36 -8.01 17.35
N ASP A 165 -4.52 -7.97 18.01
CA ASP A 165 -4.83 -8.78 19.20
C ASP A 165 -4.77 -10.29 18.88
N ALA A 166 -5.36 -10.72 17.77
CA ALA A 166 -5.29 -12.11 17.32
C ALA A 166 -3.85 -12.56 17.02
N HIS A 167 -3.07 -11.72 16.32
CA HIS A 167 -1.66 -12.00 16.04
C HIS A 167 -0.81 -12.08 17.30
N SER A 168 -1.04 -11.21 18.28
CA SER A 168 -0.39 -11.25 19.59
C SER A 168 -0.63 -12.58 20.30
N HIS A 169 -1.89 -13.02 20.37
CA HIS A 169 -2.25 -14.31 20.97
C HIS A 169 -1.65 -15.51 20.22
N TYR A 170 -1.65 -15.50 18.89
CA TYR A 170 -1.02 -16.58 18.11
C TYR A 170 0.51 -16.60 18.28
N ALA A 171 1.16 -15.43 18.36
CA ALA A 171 2.57 -15.33 18.66
C ALA A 171 2.89 -15.83 20.08
N ALA A 172 2.05 -15.50 21.07
CA ALA A 172 2.17 -16.00 22.42
C ALA A 172 1.99 -17.53 22.48
N ALA A 173 1.01 -18.08 21.75
CA ALA A 173 0.80 -19.52 21.64
C ALA A 173 2.03 -20.24 21.09
N ARG A 174 2.71 -19.66 20.09
CA ARG A 174 3.93 -20.23 19.50
C ARG A 174 5.08 -20.39 20.49
N ARG A 175 5.15 -19.57 21.56
CA ARG A 175 6.19 -19.68 22.60
C ARG A 175 6.12 -20.98 23.40
N TYR A 176 4.97 -21.67 23.38
CA TYR A 176 4.78 -22.97 24.02
C TYR A 176 5.18 -24.15 23.12
N LEU A 177 5.46 -23.89 21.85
CA LEU A 177 5.95 -24.88 20.90
C LEU A 177 7.46 -24.97 21.00
N VAL A 178 7.98 -26.20 21.00
CA VAL A 178 9.41 -26.48 21.05
C VAL A 178 9.81 -27.11 19.71
N GLU A 179 10.79 -26.53 19.04
CA GLU A 179 11.38 -27.08 17.82
C GLU A 179 12.04 -28.43 18.13
N LYS A 180 11.86 -29.41 17.24
CA LYS A 180 12.51 -30.71 17.34
C LYS A 180 13.99 -30.64 16.97
#